data_AF-D8R5W5-F1
#
_entry.id   AF-D8R5W5-F1
#
_cell.length_a   1.000
_cell.length_b   1.000
_cell.length_c   1.000
_cell.angle_alpha   90.00
_cell.angle_beta   90.00
_cell.angle_gamma   90.00
#
_symmetry.space_group_name_H-M   'P 1'
#
loop_
_entity.id
_entity.type
_entity.pdbx_description
1 polymer ?
#
loop_
_entity_poly.entity_id
_entity_poly.type
_entity_poly.pdbx_seq_one_letter_code
_entity_poly.pdbx_strand_id
1 'polypeptide(L)'
;MRKDRVRRIVALVIVLNLIQLGYFFLHRSIEQQNPDRDEQLPPKARVHSYVVKKWSLVESYSPWLPADRSSSHSCEAFFGNGFSDLRRVVDHSGSYGGSFRCYHSDALKTSVCEGTKMVMHASRISMTAGGEEIDAVIGREEQEELPVFQVGAFELQVPDEADGKALVEGGRLDEVIARGHGGNRHGLRSLVESIRTVSSKSSRCSEVITKPTLFVTRFEYANLFHTVTDWYSSYASSRVVGLEERPMVVFLDGHCKSPMDDGWEAFFSGVKYAKHFGDNVCFDRAVFVPLGYETALFKFLGTGLACTGSSPAEVDASKTARLREFGEIFSAALSGSNSTEENRSDVIQVLLIRREDYLAHPRHSGKPESRLANEEELYKAMVDWASKRNSVAGARRKITVFNGLFAHMRLAEQIKAVKSSSIIVGVHGAGLTHIVFARPGTSVVEMLSPLFMRPHYMFISQWMGLDYHSIVMDDATVDCNQVLRHLDKVMAKLT
;
A
#
# COMPACT_ATOMS: atom_id res chain seq x y z
N MET A 1 -10.10 45.95 -47.27
CA MET A 1 -10.99 45.30 -46.27
C MET A 1 -10.27 44.42 -45.23
N ARG A 2 -9.18 43.70 -45.54
CA ARG A 2 -8.50 42.80 -44.56
C ARG A 2 -7.54 43.51 -43.59
N LYS A 3 -6.86 44.60 -44.00
CA LYS A 3 -5.92 45.36 -43.15
C LYS A 3 -6.61 46.20 -42.06
N ASP A 4 -7.77 46.78 -42.34
CA ASP A 4 -8.50 47.60 -41.35
C ASP A 4 -9.12 46.76 -40.22
N ARG A 5 -9.50 45.51 -40.53
CA ARG A 5 -10.03 44.57 -39.53
C ARG A 5 -8.93 44.15 -38.54
N VAL A 6 -7.72 43.87 -39.03
CA VAL A 6 -6.57 43.53 -38.19
C VAL A 6 -6.15 44.70 -37.31
N ARG A 7 -6.11 45.92 -37.85
CA ARG A 7 -5.80 47.13 -37.05
C ARG A 7 -6.81 47.36 -35.93
N ARG A 8 -8.11 47.15 -36.18
CA ARG A 8 -9.15 47.26 -35.15
C ARG A 8 -9.02 46.20 -34.06
N ILE A 9 -8.69 44.96 -34.42
CA ILE A 9 -8.49 43.88 -33.44
C ILE A 9 -7.26 44.16 -32.57
N VAL A 10 -6.14 44.58 -33.17
CA VAL A 10 -4.93 44.92 -32.40
C VAL A 10 -5.18 46.10 -31.46
N ALA A 11 -5.88 47.14 -31.93
CA ALA A 11 -6.26 48.26 -31.08
C ALA A 11 -7.16 47.83 -29.90
N LEU A 12 -8.10 46.90 -30.14
CA LEU A 12 -9.00 46.38 -29.11
C LEU A 12 -8.24 45.57 -28.04
N VAL A 13 -7.27 44.75 -28.46
CA VAL A 13 -6.42 43.96 -27.56
C VAL A 13 -5.53 44.87 -26.70
N ILE A 14 -4.99 45.95 -27.27
CA ILE A 14 -4.19 46.93 -26.51
C ILE A 14 -5.05 47.63 -25.46
N VAL A 15 -6.27 48.06 -25.83
CA VAL A 15 -7.20 48.70 -24.88
C VAL A 15 -7.59 47.75 -23.75
N LEU A 16 -7.89 46.49 -24.05
CA LEU A 16 -8.20 45.46 -23.04
C LEU A 16 -7.04 45.22 -22.06
N ASN A 17 -5.80 45.16 -22.56
CA ASN A 17 -4.62 45.01 -21.70
C ASN A 17 -4.40 46.24 -20.82
N LEU A 18 -4.62 47.45 -21.33
CA LEU A 18 -4.52 48.68 -20.54
C LEU A 18 -5.59 48.75 -19.44
N ILE A 19 -6.81 48.27 -19.71
CA ILE A 19 -7.88 48.17 -18.71
C ILE A 19 -7.53 47.13 -17.63
N GLN A 20 -7.01 45.96 -18.00
CA GLN A 20 -6.55 44.96 -17.03
C GLN A 20 -5.41 45.48 -16.16
N LEU A 21 -4.45 46.21 -16.75
CA LEU A 21 -3.37 46.83 -16.00
C LEU A 21 -3.89 47.91 -15.04
N GLY A 22 -4.84 48.73 -15.50
CA GLY A 22 -5.52 49.72 -14.66
C GLY A 22 -6.27 49.07 -13.49
N TYR A 23 -6.98 47.96 -13.72
CA TYR A 23 -7.65 47.20 -12.67
C TYR A 23 -6.66 46.63 -11.66
N PHE A 24 -5.53 46.07 -12.12
CA PHE A 24 -4.48 45.57 -11.24
C PHE A 24 -3.91 46.67 -10.32
N PHE A 25 -3.63 47.85 -10.86
CA PHE A 25 -3.12 48.97 -10.06
C PHE A 25 -4.19 49.57 -9.12
N LEU A 26 -5.45 49.64 -9.55
CA LEU A 26 -6.55 50.09 -8.68
C LEU A 26 -6.75 49.12 -7.50
N HIS A 27 -6.74 47.81 -7.76
CA HIS A 27 -6.94 46.79 -6.73
C HIS A 27 -5.78 46.79 -5.72
N ARG A 28 -4.55 46.95 -6.20
CA ARG A 28 -3.36 47.07 -5.35
C ARG A 28 -3.35 48.35 -4.50
N SER A 29 -3.89 49.45 -5.02
CA SER A 29 -4.04 50.70 -4.27
C SER A 29 -5.14 50.61 -3.21
N ILE A 30 -6.20 49.82 -3.45
CA ILE A 30 -7.27 49.57 -2.45
C ILE A 30 -6.75 48.64 -1.34
N GLU A 31 -5.91 47.66 -1.64
CA GLU A 31 -5.27 46.80 -0.62
C GLU A 31 -4.28 47.57 0.28
N GLN A 32 -3.64 48.64 -0.22
CA GLN A 32 -2.69 49.43 0.55
C GLN A 32 -3.31 50.50 1.46
N GLN A 33 -4.63 50.74 1.38
CA GLN A 33 -5.32 51.79 2.15
C GLN A 33 -6.07 51.30 3.40
N ASN A 34 -5.84 50.07 3.86
CA ASN A 34 -6.45 49.55 5.09
C ASN A 34 -5.37 49.34 6.18
N PRO A 35 -5.03 50.36 7.00
CA PRO A 35 -3.99 50.25 8.01
C PRO A 35 -4.45 49.66 9.34
N ASP A 36 -5.72 49.27 9.48
CA ASP A 36 -6.25 48.59 10.67
C ASP A 36 -6.51 47.10 10.39
N ARG A 37 -5.43 46.31 10.33
CA ARG A 37 -5.53 44.90 10.73
C ARG A 37 -4.90 44.79 12.11
N ASP A 38 -5.76 44.63 13.10
CA ASP A 38 -5.44 44.11 14.41
C ASP A 38 -4.31 43.10 14.29
N GLU A 39 -3.28 43.29 15.11
CA GLU A 39 -2.20 42.36 15.38
C GLU A 39 -2.80 41.13 16.11
N GLN A 40 -3.64 40.38 15.40
CA GLN A 40 -4.19 39.12 15.87
C GLN A 40 -3.02 38.15 15.95
N LEU A 41 -2.67 37.78 17.18
CA LEU A 41 -1.87 36.61 17.52
C LEU A 41 -2.18 35.49 16.52
N PRO A 42 -1.15 34.81 15.96
CA PRO A 42 -1.37 33.78 14.96
C PRO A 42 -2.38 32.76 15.49
N PRO A 43 -3.36 32.33 14.68
CA PRO A 43 -4.36 31.36 15.12
C PRO A 43 -3.63 30.16 15.72
N LYS A 44 -4.00 29.78 16.95
CA LYS A 44 -3.40 28.63 17.64
C LYS A 44 -3.51 27.41 16.73
N ALA A 45 -2.38 26.77 16.46
CA ALA A 45 -2.34 25.60 15.59
C ALA A 45 -3.32 24.54 16.09
N ARG A 46 -4.08 23.94 15.19
CA ARG A 46 -5.03 22.89 15.54
C ARG A 46 -4.24 21.62 15.86
N VAL A 47 -4.26 21.21 17.12
CA VAL A 47 -3.63 19.96 17.56
C VAL A 47 -4.62 18.83 17.36
N HIS A 48 -4.25 17.85 16.54
CA HIS A 48 -5.06 16.65 16.35
C HIS A 48 -4.53 15.50 17.21
N SER A 49 -5.38 14.97 18.09
CA SER A 49 -5.15 13.68 18.75
C SER A 49 -6.14 12.66 18.21
N TYR A 50 -5.62 11.62 17.57
CA TYR A 50 -6.41 10.49 17.09
C TYR A 50 -6.50 9.40 18.16
N VAL A 51 -7.61 8.65 18.18
CA VAL A 51 -7.71 7.43 18.98
C VAL A 51 -6.78 6.39 18.35
N VAL A 52 -5.77 5.98 19.12
CA VAL A 52 -4.75 5.07 18.60
C VAL A 52 -5.20 3.63 18.80
N LYS A 53 -5.11 2.82 17.74
CA LYS A 53 -5.34 1.38 17.78
C LYS A 53 -4.05 0.68 18.20
N LYS A 54 -4.18 -0.44 18.91
CA LYS A 54 -3.06 -1.33 19.25
C LYS A 54 -2.89 -2.42 18.21
N TRP A 55 -1.66 -2.86 17.95
CA TRP A 55 -1.42 -4.06 17.15
C TRP A 55 -2.15 -5.27 17.76
N SER A 56 -2.78 -6.09 16.92
CA SER A 56 -3.45 -7.30 17.38
C SER A 56 -2.41 -8.32 17.84
N LEU A 57 -2.65 -8.97 18.97
CA LEU A 57 -1.86 -10.13 19.39
C LEU A 57 -2.29 -11.34 18.54
N VAL A 58 -1.33 -11.97 17.88
CA VAL A 58 -1.54 -13.13 17.02
C VAL A 58 -0.50 -14.20 17.32
N GLU A 59 -0.80 -15.45 16.99
CA GLU A 59 0.07 -16.58 17.28
C GLU A 59 1.42 -16.47 16.55
N SER A 60 1.40 -15.96 15.31
CA SER A 60 2.62 -15.78 14.52
C SER A 60 3.49 -14.58 14.94
N TYR A 61 3.06 -13.80 15.95
CA TYR A 61 3.80 -12.63 16.40
C TYR A 61 5.16 -13.04 16.97
N SER A 62 6.24 -12.45 16.45
CA SER A 62 7.57 -12.60 17.02
C SER A 62 8.43 -11.35 16.88
N PRO A 63 9.37 -11.10 17.80
CA PRO A 63 10.30 -9.99 17.68
C PRO A 63 11.07 -10.05 16.36
N TRP A 64 11.26 -8.87 15.77
CA TRP A 64 12.13 -8.68 14.62
C TRP A 64 13.57 -8.54 15.12
N LEU A 65 14.17 -9.68 15.46
CA LEU A 65 15.55 -9.72 15.96
C LEU A 65 16.50 -9.13 14.90
N PRO A 66 17.60 -8.48 15.32
CA PRO A 66 18.59 -7.98 14.38
C PRO A 66 19.06 -9.13 13.50
N ALA A 67 18.89 -9.00 12.17
CA ALA A 67 19.51 -9.93 11.25
C ALA A 67 21.02 -9.94 11.49
N ASP A 68 21.66 -11.11 11.41
CA ASP A 68 23.11 -11.14 11.28
C ASP A 68 23.45 -10.32 10.02
N ARG A 69 24.21 -9.24 10.21
CA ARG A 69 24.58 -8.29 9.15
C ARG A 69 25.32 -8.98 7.99
N SER A 70 25.79 -10.21 8.19
CA SER A 70 26.58 -10.98 7.23
C SER A 70 25.79 -11.57 6.06
N SER A 71 24.46 -11.75 6.14
CA SER A 71 23.70 -12.43 5.08
C SER A 71 22.51 -11.63 4.53
N SER A 72 22.78 -10.81 3.51
CA SER A 72 21.77 -10.26 2.60
C SER A 72 21.03 -11.32 1.78
N HIS A 73 21.41 -12.60 1.92
CA HIS A 73 20.88 -13.75 1.19
C HIS A 73 20.10 -14.67 2.13
N SER A 74 19.18 -14.11 2.91
CA SER A 74 18.32 -14.86 3.84
C SER A 74 16.87 -14.41 3.75
N CYS A 75 15.93 -15.28 4.12
CA CYS A 75 14.52 -14.93 4.25
C CYS A 75 14.29 -13.67 5.08
N GLU A 76 14.92 -13.60 6.26
CA GLU A 76 14.73 -12.47 7.17
C GLU A 76 15.34 -11.17 6.65
N ALA A 77 16.31 -11.22 5.73
CA ALA A 77 16.79 -10.02 5.03
C ALA A 77 15.74 -9.43 4.06
N PHE A 78 14.82 -10.26 3.53
CA PHE A 78 13.74 -9.80 2.65
C PHE A 78 12.43 -9.53 3.41
N PHE A 79 12.00 -10.47 4.25
CA PHE A 79 10.69 -10.46 4.91
C PHE A 79 10.73 -9.93 6.35
N GLY A 80 11.85 -10.09 7.03
CA GLY A 80 12.03 -9.69 8.43
C GLY A 80 12.76 -8.37 8.56
N ASN A 81 13.69 -8.29 9.52
CA ASN A 81 14.42 -7.07 9.82
C ASN A 81 15.68 -6.88 8.95
N GLY A 82 15.52 -6.97 7.63
CA GLY A 82 16.60 -6.69 6.68
C GLY A 82 17.03 -5.23 6.62
N PHE A 83 16.25 -4.33 7.21
CA PHE A 83 16.53 -2.90 7.33
C PHE A 83 17.48 -2.61 8.52
N SER A 84 18.65 -3.25 8.51
CA SER A 84 19.59 -3.26 9.64
C SER A 84 20.71 -2.22 9.55
N ASP A 85 20.89 -1.59 8.38
CA ASP A 85 21.87 -0.53 8.15
C ASP A 85 21.27 0.84 8.47
N LEU A 86 21.55 1.34 9.68
CA LEU A 86 21.08 2.64 10.14
C LEU A 86 21.96 3.77 9.60
N ARG A 87 21.37 4.62 8.77
CA ARG A 87 22.00 5.78 8.14
C ARG A 87 21.45 7.07 8.75
N ARG A 88 22.25 7.72 9.59
CA ARG A 88 21.90 9.02 10.20
C ARG A 88 22.23 10.14 9.24
N VAL A 89 21.22 10.94 8.87
CA VAL A 89 21.38 12.04 7.92
C VAL A 89 21.58 13.35 8.68
N VAL A 90 20.64 13.69 9.57
CA VAL A 90 20.69 14.88 10.41
C VAL A 90 20.22 14.53 11.82
N ASP A 91 20.85 15.07 12.85
CA ASP A 91 20.40 14.92 14.24
C ASP A 91 20.62 16.22 15.03
N HIS A 92 19.56 16.99 15.22
CA HIS A 92 19.52 18.20 16.05
C HIS A 92 18.58 18.06 17.25
N SER A 93 18.29 16.81 17.66
CA SER A 93 17.37 16.53 18.77
C SER A 93 17.79 17.20 20.09
N GLY A 94 19.10 17.40 20.32
CA GLY A 94 19.66 18.11 21.47
C GLY A 94 19.57 19.65 21.42
N SER A 95 19.20 20.24 20.28
CA SER A 95 19.24 21.70 20.05
C SER A 95 17.87 22.27 19.63
N TYR A 96 16.77 21.73 20.15
CA TYR A 96 15.39 22.08 19.75
C TYR A 96 15.04 21.81 18.28
N GLY A 97 15.96 21.24 17.48
CA GLY A 97 15.70 20.77 16.12
C GLY A 97 15.13 19.35 16.08
N GLY A 98 14.83 18.91 14.87
CA GLY A 98 14.45 17.54 14.55
C GLY A 98 15.65 16.69 14.16
N SER A 99 15.36 15.45 13.79
CA SER A 99 16.33 14.47 13.30
C SER A 99 15.75 13.74 12.10
N PHE A 100 16.62 13.24 11.23
CA PHE A 100 16.24 12.44 10.08
C PHE A 100 17.22 11.28 9.91
N ARG A 101 16.69 10.07 9.79
CA ARG A 101 17.47 8.84 9.65
C ARG A 101 16.75 7.86 8.74
N CYS A 102 17.50 6.98 8.10
CA CYS A 102 16.97 5.90 7.28
C CYS A 102 17.54 4.56 7.71
N TYR A 103 16.73 3.53 7.59
CA TYR A 103 17.09 2.14 7.77
C TYR A 103 17.16 1.53 6.37
N HIS A 104 18.35 1.12 5.94
CA HIS A 104 18.57 0.58 4.61
C HIS A 104 18.55 -0.95 4.64
N SER A 105 17.93 -1.56 3.63
CA SER A 105 17.99 -2.99 3.36
C SER A 105 18.83 -3.27 2.14
N ASP A 106 19.93 -4.00 2.33
CA ASP A 106 20.79 -4.45 1.23
C ASP A 106 20.12 -5.49 0.34
N ALA A 107 19.25 -6.33 0.90
CA ALA A 107 18.51 -7.35 0.17
C ALA A 107 17.44 -6.71 -0.74
N LEU A 108 16.70 -5.74 -0.21
CA LEU A 108 15.64 -5.05 -0.95
C LEU A 108 16.16 -3.85 -1.74
N LYS A 109 17.40 -3.38 -1.53
CA LYS A 109 17.93 -2.15 -2.15
C LYS A 109 16.95 -0.98 -2.02
N THR A 110 16.39 -0.82 -0.82
CA THR A 110 15.45 0.26 -0.49
C THR A 110 15.63 0.66 0.98
N SER A 111 14.96 1.73 1.40
CA SER A 111 15.08 2.28 2.74
C SER A 111 13.72 2.59 3.34
N VAL A 112 13.60 2.49 4.66
CA VAL A 112 12.52 3.11 5.44
C VAL A 112 13.13 4.31 6.15
N CYS A 113 12.57 5.51 5.97
CA CYS A 113 13.12 6.72 6.60
C CYS A 113 12.17 7.25 7.67
N GLU A 114 12.71 7.84 8.72
CA GLU A 114 11.91 8.59 9.70
C GLU A 114 12.53 9.94 10.02
N GLY A 115 11.66 10.92 10.21
CA GLY A 115 12.00 12.28 10.60
C GLY A 115 11.19 12.72 11.82
N THR A 116 11.81 13.52 12.70
CA THR A 116 11.12 14.20 13.79
C THR A 116 11.00 15.69 13.51
N LYS A 117 9.92 16.33 13.97
CA LYS A 117 9.62 17.75 13.69
C LYS A 117 9.66 18.08 12.19
N MET A 118 8.92 17.29 11.42
CA MET A 118 8.78 17.47 9.99
C MET A 118 7.63 18.43 9.70
N VAL A 119 7.76 19.23 8.65
CA VAL A 119 6.68 20.06 8.10
C VAL A 119 6.36 19.53 6.70
N MET A 120 5.08 19.32 6.41
CA MET A 120 4.59 19.06 5.06
C MET A 120 3.94 20.33 4.52
N HIS A 121 4.23 20.66 3.27
CA HIS A 121 3.60 21.74 2.49
C HIS A 121 2.73 21.11 1.41
N ALA A 122 1.43 20.94 1.69
CA ALA A 122 0.52 20.21 0.81
C ALA A 122 0.41 20.86 -0.60
N SER A 123 0.54 22.19 -0.70
CA SER A 123 0.54 22.95 -1.96
C SER A 123 1.73 22.63 -2.87
N ARG A 124 2.86 22.19 -2.29
CA ARG A 124 4.10 21.85 -2.99
C ARG A 124 4.17 20.38 -3.43
N ILE A 125 3.12 19.61 -3.18
CA ILE A 125 2.95 18.25 -3.72
C ILE A 125 1.95 18.33 -4.87
N SER A 126 2.42 18.28 -6.12
CA SER A 126 1.52 18.38 -7.28
C SER A 126 0.81 17.05 -7.52
N MET A 127 -0.51 17.04 -7.35
CA MET A 127 -1.45 15.94 -7.62
C MET A 127 -2.88 16.43 -7.37
N THR A 128 -3.86 15.64 -7.79
CA THR A 128 -5.28 15.78 -7.46
C THR A 128 -5.57 15.62 -5.96
N ALA A 129 -6.79 15.95 -5.53
CA ALA A 129 -7.15 15.94 -4.11
C ALA A 129 -7.17 14.52 -3.51
N GLY A 130 -7.61 13.53 -4.30
CA GLY A 130 -7.77 12.15 -3.87
C GLY A 130 -8.98 11.93 -2.96
N GLY A 131 -9.40 10.67 -2.87
CA GLY A 131 -10.55 10.25 -2.06
C GLY A 131 -11.91 10.62 -2.65
N GLU A 132 -11.98 11.00 -3.93
CA GLU A 132 -13.25 11.16 -4.63
C GLU A 132 -13.93 9.81 -4.90
N GLU A 133 -15.24 9.82 -5.13
CA GLU A 133 -15.93 8.63 -5.66
C GLU A 133 -15.53 8.38 -7.11
N ILE A 134 -15.37 7.11 -7.49
CA ILE A 134 -14.87 6.72 -8.82
C ILE A 134 -15.70 7.32 -9.98
N ASP A 135 -17.03 7.38 -9.82
CA ASP A 135 -17.96 7.91 -10.82
C ASP A 135 -17.73 9.40 -11.11
N ALA A 136 -17.18 10.15 -10.14
CA ALA A 136 -16.92 11.59 -10.28
C ALA A 136 -15.64 11.89 -11.08
N VAL A 137 -14.81 10.87 -11.37
CA VAL A 137 -13.45 11.07 -11.88
C VAL A 137 -13.13 10.21 -13.11
N ILE A 138 -14.14 9.58 -13.71
CA ILE A 138 -14.00 8.74 -14.91
C ILE A 138 -13.21 9.45 -16.01
N GLY A 139 -12.23 8.76 -16.57
CA GLY A 139 -11.34 9.28 -17.62
C GLY A 139 -10.16 10.11 -17.12
N ARG A 140 -10.00 10.32 -15.81
CA ARG A 140 -8.82 10.99 -15.23
C ARG A 140 -7.54 10.22 -15.53
N GLU A 141 -6.49 10.95 -15.90
CA GLU A 141 -5.18 10.36 -16.22
C GLU A 141 -4.39 10.03 -14.94
N GLU A 142 -3.58 8.96 -14.98
CA GLU A 142 -2.80 8.53 -13.82
C GLU A 142 -1.79 9.58 -13.35
N GLN A 143 -1.23 10.33 -14.29
CA GLN A 143 -0.22 11.35 -13.99
C GLN A 143 -0.78 12.53 -13.20
N GLU A 144 -2.10 12.72 -13.18
CA GLU A 144 -2.76 13.72 -12.36
C GLU A 144 -2.89 13.28 -10.89
N GLU A 145 -2.80 11.98 -10.63
CA GLU A 145 -2.98 11.37 -9.30
C GLU A 145 -1.65 11.07 -8.63
N LEU A 146 -0.61 10.75 -9.39
CA LEU A 146 0.71 10.47 -8.81
C LEU A 146 1.44 11.76 -8.38
N PRO A 147 2.13 11.75 -7.22
CA PRO A 147 2.77 12.96 -6.69
C PRO A 147 3.97 13.40 -7.50
N VAL A 148 4.10 14.71 -7.69
CA VAL A 148 5.36 15.36 -8.03
C VAL A 148 5.76 16.29 -6.88
N PHE A 149 6.87 15.96 -6.21
CA PHE A 149 7.37 16.70 -5.06
C PHE A 149 8.18 17.91 -5.51
N GLN A 150 7.70 19.12 -5.25
CA GLN A 150 8.49 20.33 -5.44
C GLN A 150 9.50 20.49 -4.30
N VAL A 151 10.56 21.26 -4.54
CA VAL A 151 11.57 21.57 -3.50
C VAL A 151 10.88 22.20 -2.29
N GLY A 152 11.15 21.65 -1.10
CA GLY A 152 10.52 22.07 0.15
C GLY A 152 9.10 21.56 0.32
N ALA A 153 8.64 20.56 -0.45
CA ALA A 153 7.38 19.87 -0.18
C ALA A 153 7.34 19.27 1.23
N PHE A 154 8.52 18.92 1.74
CA PHE A 154 8.75 18.60 3.13
C PHE A 154 9.93 19.42 3.66
N GLU A 155 9.85 19.79 4.93
CA GLU A 155 10.92 20.50 5.62
C GLU A 155 11.24 19.85 6.97
N LEU A 156 12.50 19.87 7.38
CA LEU A 156 12.97 19.44 8.70
C LEU A 156 13.25 20.67 9.55
N GLN A 157 12.61 20.81 10.71
CA GLN A 157 12.89 21.90 11.63
C GLN A 157 14.28 21.75 12.25
N VAL A 158 15.10 22.80 12.21
CA VAL A 158 16.49 22.81 12.70
C VAL A 158 16.82 24.12 13.44
N PRO A 159 17.99 24.21 14.09
CA PRO A 159 18.54 25.48 14.56
C PRO A 159 18.79 26.48 13.41
N ASP A 160 18.85 27.77 13.73
CA ASP A 160 18.95 28.85 12.74
C ASP A 160 20.19 28.72 11.83
N GLU A 161 21.29 28.17 12.33
CA GLU A 161 22.56 28.03 11.59
C GLU A 161 22.50 26.97 10.47
N ALA A 162 21.48 26.11 10.52
CA ALA A 162 21.27 25.02 9.58
C ALA A 162 20.10 25.29 8.62
N ASP A 163 19.48 26.47 8.66
CA ASP A 163 18.32 26.85 7.85
C ASP A 163 18.59 26.83 6.33
N GLY A 164 17.57 26.50 5.54
CA GLY A 164 17.55 26.64 4.08
C GLY A 164 18.41 25.65 3.27
N LYS A 165 18.95 24.59 3.89
CA LYS A 165 19.83 23.61 3.24
C LYS A 165 19.05 22.42 2.68
N ALA A 166 19.61 21.75 1.68
CA ALA A 166 19.12 20.43 1.29
C ALA A 166 19.34 19.44 2.44
N LEU A 167 18.36 18.58 2.73
CA LEU A 167 18.50 17.57 3.78
C LEU A 167 19.65 16.60 3.46
N VAL A 168 19.75 16.19 2.20
CA VAL A 168 20.82 15.32 1.69
C VAL A 168 21.48 16.03 0.52
N GLU A 169 22.79 16.28 0.60
CA GLU A 169 23.57 16.84 -0.50
C GLU A 169 23.72 15.84 -1.65
N GLY A 170 23.81 16.32 -2.89
CA GLY A 170 23.62 15.55 -4.12
C GLY A 170 24.51 14.31 -4.35
N GLY A 171 25.59 14.12 -3.57
CA GLY A 171 26.42 12.91 -3.58
C GLY A 171 26.00 11.83 -2.58
N ARG A 172 25.36 12.22 -1.46
CA ARG A 172 25.02 11.31 -0.35
C ARG A 172 23.64 10.68 -0.49
N LEU A 173 22.81 11.14 -1.43
CA LEU A 173 21.47 10.56 -1.62
C LEU A 173 21.53 9.09 -2.05
N ASP A 174 22.51 8.72 -2.88
CA ASP A 174 22.77 7.33 -3.28
C ASP A 174 23.17 6.46 -2.07
N GLU A 175 23.87 7.05 -1.11
CA GLU A 175 24.23 6.40 0.15
C GLU A 175 23.06 6.33 1.13
N VAL A 176 21.96 7.06 0.98
CA VAL A 176 20.82 7.01 1.92
C VAL A 176 19.67 6.20 1.34
N ILE A 177 19.42 6.40 0.04
CA ILE A 177 18.37 5.73 -0.73
C ILE A 177 18.99 5.28 -2.05
N ALA A 178 19.22 3.97 -2.15
CA ALA A 178 19.77 3.38 -3.36
C ALA A 178 18.93 3.75 -4.59
N ARG A 179 19.58 3.87 -5.75
CA ARG A 179 18.86 4.04 -7.02
C ARG A 179 18.10 2.76 -7.31
N GLY A 180 16.77 2.81 -7.17
CA GLY A 180 15.88 1.72 -7.54
C GLY A 180 15.88 1.47 -9.05
N HIS A 181 15.32 0.33 -9.45
CA HIS A 181 15.03 0.07 -10.86
C HIS A 181 13.97 1.07 -11.33
N GLY A 182 14.34 1.96 -12.25
CA GLY A 182 13.39 2.83 -12.95
C GLY A 182 13.20 4.25 -12.39
N GLY A 183 14.08 4.78 -11.54
CA GLY A 183 14.14 6.22 -11.24
C GLY A 183 12.78 6.87 -10.94
N ASN A 184 11.91 6.17 -10.18
CA ASN A 184 10.52 6.57 -10.05
C ASN A 184 10.43 7.92 -9.30
N ARG A 185 10.10 8.97 -10.06
CA ARG A 185 9.90 10.34 -9.58
C ARG A 185 8.80 10.48 -8.53
N HIS A 186 7.97 9.46 -8.35
CA HIS A 186 6.86 9.40 -7.39
C HIS A 186 7.25 8.68 -6.07
N GLY A 187 8.44 8.09 -6.03
CA GLY A 187 8.91 7.27 -4.91
C GLY A 187 9.69 8.02 -3.84
N LEU A 188 10.08 7.28 -2.81
CA LEU A 188 10.79 7.77 -1.62
C LEU A 188 12.03 8.62 -1.94
N ARG A 189 12.78 8.24 -2.97
CA ARG A 189 13.99 8.96 -3.38
C ARG A 189 13.69 10.42 -3.76
N SER A 190 12.70 10.64 -4.63
CA SER A 190 12.35 12.00 -5.08
C SER A 190 11.74 12.82 -3.95
N LEU A 191 10.97 12.19 -3.06
CA LEU A 191 10.47 12.82 -1.85
C LEU A 191 11.63 13.32 -0.99
N VAL A 192 12.59 12.47 -0.65
CA VAL A 192 13.72 12.85 0.23
C VAL A 192 14.62 13.90 -0.42
N GLU A 193 14.83 13.84 -1.74
CA GLU A 193 15.53 14.87 -2.50
C GLU A 193 14.86 16.25 -2.41
N SER A 194 13.53 16.27 -2.28
CA SER A 194 12.76 17.51 -2.12
C SER A 194 12.92 18.15 -0.74
N ILE A 195 13.37 17.41 0.29
CA ILE A 195 13.37 17.90 1.67
C ILE A 195 14.37 19.05 1.85
N ARG A 196 13.94 20.11 2.53
CA ARG A 196 14.80 21.23 2.97
C ARG A 196 14.83 21.36 4.48
N THR A 197 15.86 21.98 5.03
CA THR A 197 15.86 22.36 6.45
C THR A 197 15.19 23.73 6.61
N VAL A 198 14.48 23.91 7.71
CA VAL A 198 13.82 25.17 8.06
C VAL A 198 14.11 25.53 9.51
N SER A 199 14.38 26.81 9.81
CA SER A 199 14.52 27.25 11.19
C SER A 199 13.24 26.95 11.99
N SER A 200 13.42 26.35 13.18
CA SER A 200 12.34 26.11 14.14
C SER A 200 11.60 27.40 14.55
N LYS A 201 12.26 28.57 14.48
CA LYS A 201 11.65 29.87 14.79
C LYS A 201 10.81 30.43 13.64
N SER A 202 11.17 30.11 12.38
CA SER A 202 10.47 30.59 11.19
C SER A 202 9.33 29.67 10.76
N SER A 203 9.41 28.38 11.09
CA SER A 203 8.37 27.41 10.75
C SER A 203 7.05 27.71 11.47
N ARG A 204 5.97 27.86 10.71
CA ARG A 204 4.61 28.05 11.23
C ARG A 204 3.69 26.98 10.65
N CYS A 205 2.99 26.26 11.51
CA CYS A 205 2.06 25.20 11.12
C CYS A 205 0.62 25.57 11.47
N SER A 206 -0.30 25.32 10.55
CA SER A 206 -1.74 25.45 10.78
C SER A 206 -2.30 24.25 11.54
N GLU A 207 -1.71 23.07 11.33
CA GLU A 207 -2.09 21.81 11.98
C GLU A 207 -0.85 21.12 12.57
N VAL A 208 -1.02 20.46 13.71
CA VAL A 208 0.03 19.69 14.39
C VAL A 208 -0.45 18.27 14.67
N ILE A 209 0.32 17.29 14.21
CA ILE A 209 0.09 15.86 14.37
C ILE A 209 1.16 15.29 15.30
N THR A 210 0.75 14.90 16.51
CA THR A 210 1.67 14.42 17.55
C THR A 210 1.89 12.91 17.52
N LYS A 211 1.03 12.19 16.78
CA LYS A 211 1.11 10.73 16.66
C LYS A 211 1.97 10.32 15.46
N PRO A 212 2.69 9.17 15.55
CA PRO A 212 3.46 8.66 14.42
C PRO A 212 2.60 8.52 13.16
N THR A 213 3.11 9.03 12.05
CA THR A 213 2.38 9.09 10.78
C THR A 213 3.22 8.46 9.66
N LEU A 214 2.65 7.49 8.96
CA LEU A 214 3.21 6.92 7.75
C LEU A 214 2.83 7.77 6.53
N PHE A 215 3.80 8.05 5.68
CA PHE A 215 3.58 8.66 4.37
C PHE A 215 3.71 7.59 3.30
N VAL A 216 2.62 7.35 2.57
CA VAL A 216 2.47 6.24 1.64
C VAL A 216 2.04 6.78 0.27
N THR A 217 2.76 6.43 -0.78
CA THR A 217 2.30 6.61 -2.16
C THR A 217 1.78 5.27 -2.66
N ARG A 218 0.48 5.18 -2.95
CA ARG A 218 -0.12 3.95 -3.50
C ARG A 218 0.14 3.90 -5.01
N PHE A 219 0.76 2.83 -5.48
CA PHE A 219 1.02 2.62 -6.90
C PHE A 219 0.13 1.46 -7.38
N GLU A 220 -0.55 1.57 -8.51
CA GLU A 220 -1.52 0.55 -8.97
C GLU A 220 -2.62 0.27 -7.91
N TYR A 221 -3.09 1.33 -7.23
CA TYR A 221 -3.96 1.28 -6.04
C TYR A 221 -5.27 0.46 -6.21
N ALA A 222 -5.71 0.26 -7.45
CA ALA A 222 -6.93 -0.47 -7.81
C ALA A 222 -6.72 -1.98 -7.98
N ASN A 223 -5.47 -2.44 -8.01
CA ASN A 223 -5.12 -3.85 -8.15
C ASN A 223 -4.76 -4.43 -6.78
N LEU A 224 -5.53 -5.41 -6.32
CA LEU A 224 -5.34 -6.03 -5.00
C LEU A 224 -3.92 -6.53 -4.75
N PHE A 225 -3.22 -7.06 -5.75
CA PHE A 225 -1.83 -7.49 -5.57
C PHE A 225 -0.97 -6.32 -5.09
N HIS A 226 -1.06 -5.19 -5.80
CA HIS A 226 -0.29 -3.99 -5.48
C HIS A 226 -0.73 -3.36 -4.16
N THR A 227 -2.04 -3.30 -3.89
CA THR A 227 -2.54 -2.83 -2.60
C THR A 227 -2.03 -3.67 -1.42
N VAL A 228 -1.97 -5.00 -1.55
CA VAL A 228 -1.39 -5.87 -0.51
C VAL A 228 0.09 -5.59 -0.32
N THR A 229 0.83 -5.31 -1.41
CA THR A 229 2.24 -4.92 -1.28
C THR A 229 2.41 -3.58 -0.56
N ASP A 230 1.51 -2.61 -0.75
CA ASP A 230 1.52 -1.34 -0.03
C ASP A 230 1.13 -1.50 1.45
N TRP A 231 0.13 -2.33 1.76
CA TRP A 231 -0.21 -2.69 3.14
C TRP A 231 0.96 -3.36 3.84
N TYR A 232 1.61 -4.31 3.17
CA TYR A 232 2.78 -5.01 3.71
C TYR A 232 3.96 -4.05 3.91
N SER A 233 4.24 -3.16 2.96
CA SER A 233 5.30 -2.14 3.07
C SER A 233 5.08 -1.23 4.28
N SER A 234 3.82 -0.80 4.48
CA SER A 234 3.43 0.06 5.59
C SER A 234 3.52 -0.65 6.95
N TYR A 235 3.10 -1.92 7.00
CA TYR A 235 3.26 -2.79 8.17
C TYR A 235 4.74 -2.99 8.50
N ALA A 236 5.54 -3.42 7.54
CA ALA A 236 6.96 -3.68 7.69
C ALA A 236 7.69 -2.40 8.15
N SER A 237 7.40 -1.25 7.55
CA SER A 237 7.97 0.04 7.96
C SER A 237 7.65 0.38 9.42
N SER A 238 6.43 0.08 9.88
CA SER A 238 6.04 0.26 11.29
C SER A 238 6.85 -0.63 12.23
N ARG A 239 7.13 -1.87 11.83
CA ARG A 239 7.98 -2.81 12.58
C ARG A 239 9.44 -2.36 12.61
N VAL A 240 9.99 -1.92 11.47
CA VAL A 240 11.38 -1.45 11.33
C VAL A 240 11.68 -0.28 12.26
N VAL A 241 10.80 0.71 12.33
CA VAL A 241 10.99 1.91 13.17
C VAL A 241 10.45 1.72 14.61
N GLY A 242 9.99 0.52 14.95
CA GLY A 242 9.55 0.14 16.30
C GLY A 242 8.32 0.90 16.79
N LEU A 243 7.25 0.98 15.99
CA LEU A 243 5.98 1.56 16.42
C LEU A 243 5.18 0.57 17.27
N GLU A 244 4.99 0.89 18.56
CA GLU A 244 4.23 0.06 19.51
C GLU A 244 2.71 0.08 19.26
N GLU A 245 2.22 1.16 18.64
CA GLU A 245 0.82 1.36 18.30
C GLU A 245 0.66 1.54 16.79
N ARG A 246 -0.57 1.38 16.29
CA ARG A 246 -0.83 1.52 14.85
C ARG A 246 -0.78 3.00 14.46
N PRO A 247 0.05 3.39 13.48
CA PRO A 247 0.19 4.79 13.09
C PRO A 247 -1.03 5.32 12.35
N MET A 248 -1.03 6.63 12.13
CA MET A 248 -1.83 7.27 11.09
C MET A 248 -1.20 7.02 9.72
N VAL A 249 -1.99 7.02 8.65
CA VAL A 249 -1.51 6.99 7.28
C VAL A 249 -1.93 8.27 6.56
N VAL A 250 -0.96 8.89 5.89
CA VAL A 250 -1.18 9.98 4.95
C VAL A 250 -0.83 9.50 3.55
N PHE A 251 -1.83 9.45 2.68
CA PHE A 251 -1.60 9.18 1.26
C PHE A 251 -0.97 10.39 0.59
N LEU A 252 0.12 10.13 -0.11
CA LEU A 252 0.86 11.08 -0.93
C LEU A 252 0.48 10.99 -2.40
N ASP A 253 -0.55 10.23 -2.74
CA ASP A 253 -1.18 10.22 -4.05
C ASP A 253 -2.59 10.82 -3.98
N GLY A 254 -3.08 11.26 -5.13
CA GLY A 254 -4.41 11.83 -5.36
C GLY A 254 -5.40 10.86 -5.97
N HIS A 255 -5.21 9.54 -5.82
CA HIS A 255 -6.16 8.57 -6.38
C HIS A 255 -7.53 8.69 -5.71
N CYS A 256 -8.59 8.37 -6.48
CA CYS A 256 -9.93 8.24 -5.95
C CYS A 256 -10.03 7.08 -4.93
N LYS A 257 -11.19 6.96 -4.27
CA LYS A 257 -11.45 5.83 -3.38
C LYS A 257 -11.35 4.50 -4.10
N SER A 258 -10.93 3.49 -3.35
CA SER A 258 -10.81 2.10 -3.81
C SER A 258 -11.61 1.16 -2.90
N PRO A 259 -12.14 0.04 -3.41
CA PRO A 259 -12.76 -1.01 -2.58
C PRO A 259 -11.83 -1.56 -1.48
N MET A 260 -10.52 -1.31 -1.58
CA MET A 260 -9.52 -1.69 -0.60
C MET A 260 -9.32 -0.65 0.53
N ASP A 261 -9.95 0.53 0.46
CA ASP A 261 -9.75 1.58 1.47
C ASP A 261 -10.24 1.14 2.88
N ASP A 262 -11.28 0.31 2.96
CA ASP A 262 -11.72 -0.36 4.20
C ASP A 262 -10.58 -1.10 4.91
N GLY A 263 -9.65 -1.68 4.14
CA GLY A 263 -8.47 -2.37 4.67
C GLY A 263 -7.50 -1.41 5.34
N TRP A 264 -7.24 -0.26 4.73
CA TRP A 264 -6.41 0.79 5.31
C TRP A 264 -7.03 1.34 6.60
N GLU A 265 -8.34 1.63 6.55
CA GLU A 265 -9.08 2.16 7.69
C GLU A 265 -9.16 1.17 8.85
N ALA A 266 -9.33 -0.13 8.58
CA ALA A 266 -9.33 -1.15 9.61
C ALA A 266 -7.93 -1.33 10.22
N PHE A 267 -6.91 -1.40 9.36
CA PHE A 267 -5.56 -1.75 9.77
C PHE A 267 -4.87 -0.62 10.53
N PHE A 268 -5.03 0.65 10.13
CA PHE A 268 -4.35 1.80 10.76
C PHE A 268 -5.28 2.62 11.67
N SER A 269 -4.71 3.52 12.48
CA SER A 269 -5.49 4.34 13.44
C SER A 269 -6.29 5.46 12.76
N GLY A 270 -5.90 5.83 11.54
CA GLY A 270 -6.63 6.74 10.69
C GLY A 270 -5.93 6.92 9.35
N VAL A 271 -6.69 7.32 8.34
CA VAL A 271 -6.25 7.48 6.96
C VAL A 271 -6.67 8.86 6.48
N LYS A 272 -5.78 9.59 5.81
CA LYS A 272 -6.08 10.90 5.25
C LYS A 272 -5.24 11.15 4.00
N TYR A 273 -5.75 11.93 3.06
CA TYR A 273 -4.96 12.36 1.90
C TYR A 273 -4.17 13.62 2.24
N ALA A 274 -2.96 13.79 1.70
CA ALA A 274 -2.14 14.96 1.95
C ALA A 274 -2.87 16.28 1.59
N LYS A 275 -3.68 16.26 0.53
CA LYS A 275 -4.49 17.39 0.07
C LYS A 275 -5.72 17.69 0.92
N HIS A 276 -6.05 16.86 1.90
CA HIS A 276 -7.17 17.10 2.83
C HIS A 276 -6.73 17.83 4.10
N PHE A 277 -5.44 18.15 4.23
CA PHE A 277 -4.94 19.05 5.26
C PHE A 277 -4.93 20.51 4.76
N GLY A 278 -4.79 21.45 5.69
CA GLY A 278 -4.26 22.77 5.38
C GLY A 278 -2.83 22.69 4.84
N ASP A 279 -2.29 23.83 4.39
CA ASP A 279 -1.03 23.81 3.65
C ASP A 279 0.16 23.36 4.52
N ASN A 280 0.36 24.00 5.69
CA ASN A 280 1.53 23.77 6.54
C ASN A 280 1.18 22.87 7.73
N VAL A 281 1.58 21.60 7.65
CA VAL A 281 1.27 20.61 8.69
C VAL A 281 2.55 20.14 9.37
N CYS A 282 2.61 20.27 10.69
CA CYS A 282 3.72 19.77 11.50
C CYS A 282 3.45 18.34 11.96
N PHE A 283 4.47 17.48 11.89
CA PHE A 283 4.46 16.11 12.36
C PHE A 283 5.60 15.90 13.37
N ASP A 284 5.27 15.47 14.58
CA ASP A 284 6.28 15.16 15.60
C ASP A 284 7.15 13.98 15.15
N ARG A 285 6.55 13.00 14.48
CA ARG A 285 7.22 11.82 13.93
C ARG A 285 6.58 11.40 12.60
N ALA A 286 7.34 11.57 11.52
CA ALA A 286 6.99 11.15 10.17
C ALA A 286 7.80 9.92 9.77
N VAL A 287 7.16 8.92 9.17
CA VAL A 287 7.80 7.72 8.64
C VAL A 287 7.49 7.64 7.15
N PHE A 288 8.52 7.63 6.32
CA PHE A 288 8.41 7.59 4.88
C PHE A 288 8.57 6.15 4.39
N VAL A 289 7.51 5.62 3.81
CA VAL A 289 7.37 4.21 3.44
C VAL A 289 7.81 4.01 1.98
N PRO A 290 8.66 3.00 1.68
CA PRO A 290 9.02 2.68 0.30
C PRO A 290 7.80 2.10 -0.46
N LEU A 291 7.84 2.14 -1.79
CA LEU A 291 6.70 1.68 -2.60
C LEU A 291 6.46 0.17 -2.43
N GLY A 292 5.22 -0.30 -2.58
CA GLY A 292 4.88 -1.71 -2.35
C GLY A 292 5.71 -2.71 -3.16
N TYR A 293 6.05 -2.38 -4.41
CA TYR A 293 6.93 -3.23 -5.24
C TYR A 293 8.40 -3.23 -4.80
N GLU A 294 8.77 -2.44 -3.79
CA GLU A 294 10.09 -2.49 -3.16
C GLU A 294 10.15 -3.47 -1.98
N THR A 295 9.06 -4.18 -1.71
CA THR A 295 8.98 -5.23 -0.70
C THR A 295 9.43 -6.60 -1.24
N ALA A 296 9.53 -7.58 -0.33
CA ALA A 296 9.86 -8.95 -0.66
C ALA A 296 8.89 -9.60 -1.66
N LEU A 297 7.61 -9.23 -1.64
CA LEU A 297 6.57 -9.79 -2.53
C LEU A 297 6.88 -9.59 -4.02
N PHE A 298 7.74 -8.62 -4.35
CA PHE A 298 8.17 -8.35 -5.71
C PHE A 298 9.69 -8.57 -5.89
N LYS A 299 10.52 -8.00 -5.01
CA LYS A 299 11.98 -8.07 -5.16
C LYS A 299 12.57 -9.46 -4.90
N PHE A 300 11.84 -10.38 -4.27
CA PHE A 300 12.31 -11.75 -4.07
C PHE A 300 12.23 -12.63 -5.34
N LEU A 301 11.30 -12.33 -6.27
CA LEU A 301 10.92 -13.22 -7.38
C LEU A 301 12.07 -13.62 -8.33
N GLY A 302 13.16 -12.84 -8.35
CA GLY A 302 14.34 -13.08 -9.21
C GLY A 302 15.60 -13.51 -8.44
N THR A 303 15.51 -13.77 -7.13
CA THR A 303 16.70 -14.01 -6.30
C THR A 303 17.26 -15.43 -6.40
N GLY A 304 16.42 -16.40 -6.77
CA GLY A 304 16.77 -17.82 -6.74
C GLY A 304 16.91 -18.41 -5.32
N LEU A 305 16.63 -17.62 -4.27
CA LEU A 305 16.67 -18.08 -2.90
C LEU A 305 15.42 -18.92 -2.58
N ALA A 306 15.60 -19.97 -1.79
CA ALA A 306 14.49 -20.72 -1.23
C ALA A 306 14.05 -20.06 0.09
N CYS A 307 12.78 -19.67 0.17
CA CYS A 307 12.20 -19.14 1.40
C CYS A 307 10.83 -19.77 1.66
N THR A 308 10.67 -20.39 2.82
CA THR A 308 9.44 -21.13 3.16
C THR A 308 8.79 -20.57 4.42
N GLY A 309 7.45 -20.49 4.40
CA GLY A 309 6.65 -20.11 5.55
C GLY A 309 6.76 -21.14 6.67
N SER A 310 6.97 -20.69 7.90
CA SER A 310 7.12 -21.56 9.08
C SER A 310 6.40 -21.01 10.31
N SER A 311 6.48 -21.74 11.42
CA SER A 311 6.13 -21.20 12.73
C SER A 311 7.17 -20.18 13.21
N PRO A 312 6.81 -19.23 14.08
CA PRO A 312 7.76 -18.24 14.59
C PRO A 312 8.98 -18.85 15.30
N ALA A 313 8.81 -20.02 15.92
CA ALA A 313 9.88 -20.75 16.60
C ALA A 313 10.92 -21.37 15.65
N GLU A 314 10.58 -21.51 14.36
CA GLU A 314 11.39 -22.16 13.34
C GLU A 314 11.96 -21.17 12.31
N VAL A 315 11.88 -19.87 12.57
CA VAL A 315 12.43 -18.84 11.67
C VAL A 315 13.96 -18.98 11.63
N ASP A 316 14.51 -19.05 10.42
CA ASP A 316 15.94 -19.18 10.15
C ASP A 316 16.33 -18.49 8.82
N ALA A 317 17.52 -18.77 8.30
CA ALA A 317 17.99 -18.16 7.04
C ALA A 317 17.12 -18.51 5.81
N SER A 318 16.40 -19.63 5.85
CA SER A 318 15.58 -20.21 4.77
C SER A 318 14.08 -20.26 5.09
N LYS A 319 13.69 -19.84 6.30
CA LYS A 319 12.32 -19.87 6.79
C LYS A 319 11.88 -18.53 7.36
N THR A 320 10.61 -18.17 7.14
CA THR A 320 10.04 -16.92 7.67
C THR A 320 8.61 -17.12 8.18
N ALA A 321 8.21 -16.31 9.16
CA ALA A 321 6.82 -16.23 9.64
C ALA A 321 6.18 -14.87 9.34
N ARG A 322 6.90 -13.95 8.67
CA ARG A 322 6.57 -12.51 8.65
C ARG A 322 5.37 -12.17 7.77
N LEU A 323 5.23 -12.83 6.62
CA LEU A 323 4.06 -12.63 5.76
C LEU A 323 2.79 -13.21 6.38
N ARG A 324 2.91 -14.35 7.06
CA ARG A 324 1.84 -14.93 7.87
C ARG A 324 1.43 -14.03 9.03
N GLU A 325 2.41 -13.47 9.75
CA GLU A 325 2.20 -12.46 10.80
C GLU A 325 1.40 -11.27 10.29
N PHE A 326 1.79 -10.71 9.16
CA PHE A 326 1.03 -9.65 8.51
C PHE A 326 -0.43 -10.07 8.22
N GLY A 327 -0.63 -11.23 7.59
CA GLY A 327 -1.96 -11.73 7.24
C GLY A 327 -2.88 -11.95 8.45
N GLU A 328 -2.35 -12.51 9.54
CA GLU A 328 -3.08 -12.75 10.79
C GLU A 328 -3.47 -11.42 11.47
N ILE A 329 -2.54 -10.46 11.60
CA ILE A 329 -2.82 -9.16 12.23
C ILE A 329 -3.82 -8.36 11.40
N PHE A 330 -3.66 -8.35 10.07
CA PHE A 330 -4.57 -7.65 9.17
C PHE A 330 -5.98 -8.22 9.25
N SER A 331 -6.10 -9.55 9.23
CA SER A 331 -7.39 -10.23 9.37
C SER A 331 -8.07 -9.93 10.71
N ALA A 332 -7.30 -9.90 11.80
CA ALA A 332 -7.80 -9.55 13.13
C ALA A 332 -8.24 -8.08 13.20
N ALA A 333 -7.57 -7.18 12.48
CA ALA A 333 -7.96 -5.78 12.40
C ALA A 333 -9.34 -5.58 11.72
N LEU A 334 -9.66 -6.38 10.71
CA LEU A 334 -10.93 -6.30 9.99
C LEU A 334 -12.08 -7.04 10.70
N SER A 335 -11.79 -8.14 11.40
CA SER A 335 -12.83 -8.98 12.02
C SER A 335 -13.24 -8.52 13.43
N GLY A 336 -12.46 -7.62 14.04
CA GLY A 336 -12.57 -7.31 15.48
C GLY A 336 -12.07 -8.48 16.35
N SER A 337 -11.82 -8.23 17.65
CA SER A 337 -11.25 -9.22 18.58
C SER A 337 -12.16 -10.42 18.92
N ASN A 338 -13.33 -10.54 18.30
CA ASN A 338 -14.41 -11.45 18.72
C ASN A 338 -14.75 -12.55 17.71
N SER A 339 -13.92 -12.80 16.69
CA SER A 339 -14.09 -14.02 15.90
C SER A 339 -13.53 -15.20 16.69
N THR A 340 -14.36 -15.81 17.54
CA THR A 340 -14.14 -17.20 17.93
C THR A 340 -14.05 -18.02 16.64
N GLU A 341 -12.88 -18.58 16.35
CA GLU A 341 -12.77 -19.59 15.31
C GLU A 341 -13.74 -20.71 15.68
N GLU A 342 -14.89 -20.76 15.00
CA GLU A 342 -15.74 -21.95 15.08
C GLU A 342 -14.88 -23.10 14.61
N ASN A 343 -14.60 -24.02 15.53
CA ASN A 343 -13.83 -25.23 15.28
C ASN A 343 -14.63 -26.10 14.31
N ARG A 344 -14.54 -25.80 13.02
CA ARG A 344 -15.21 -26.51 11.93
C ARG A 344 -14.35 -27.70 11.50
N SER A 345 -13.90 -28.50 12.47
CA SER A 345 -13.10 -29.70 12.21
C SER A 345 -13.79 -30.68 11.27
N ASP A 346 -15.11 -30.56 11.08
CA ASP A 346 -15.93 -31.53 10.35
C ASP A 346 -16.32 -31.04 8.94
N VAL A 347 -15.93 -29.82 8.54
CA VAL A 347 -16.26 -29.24 7.23
C VAL A 347 -14.99 -28.88 6.46
N ILE A 348 -14.90 -29.37 5.23
CA ILE A 348 -13.89 -28.96 4.26
C ILE A 348 -14.52 -27.96 3.30
N GLN A 349 -14.12 -26.70 3.41
CA GLN A 349 -14.57 -25.65 2.50
C GLN A 349 -13.60 -25.50 1.33
N VAL A 350 -14.13 -25.64 0.12
CA VAL A 350 -13.44 -25.38 -1.14
C VAL A 350 -13.94 -24.03 -1.67
N LEU A 351 -13.07 -23.03 -1.73
CA LEU A 351 -13.38 -21.72 -2.28
C LEU A 351 -12.98 -21.67 -3.76
N LEU A 352 -13.90 -21.31 -4.64
CA LEU A 352 -13.58 -20.92 -6.01
C LEU A 352 -13.60 -19.40 -6.11
N ILE A 353 -12.44 -18.78 -6.30
CA ILE A 353 -12.32 -17.34 -6.57
C ILE A 353 -12.63 -17.11 -8.05
N ARG A 354 -13.69 -16.35 -8.32
CA ARG A 354 -14.19 -16.06 -9.66
C ARG A 354 -13.91 -14.63 -10.08
N ARG A 355 -13.84 -14.39 -11.39
CA ARG A 355 -13.61 -13.06 -11.96
C ARG A 355 -14.92 -12.50 -12.51
N GLU A 356 -15.48 -11.56 -11.76
CA GLU A 356 -16.67 -10.82 -12.19
C GLU A 356 -16.30 -9.40 -12.63
N ASP A 357 -17.18 -8.79 -13.43
CA ASP A 357 -17.03 -7.41 -13.90
C ASP A 357 -17.14 -6.42 -12.73
N TYR A 358 -16.20 -5.48 -12.67
CA TYR A 358 -16.23 -4.36 -11.71
C TYR A 358 -15.42 -3.18 -12.21
N LEU A 359 -15.81 -2.00 -11.74
CA LEU A 359 -15.10 -0.76 -12.05
C LEU A 359 -13.98 -0.53 -11.03
N ALA A 360 -12.76 -0.90 -11.40
CA ALA A 360 -11.61 -0.87 -10.51
C ALA A 360 -10.98 0.52 -10.36
N HIS A 361 -10.86 1.26 -11.45
CA HIS A 361 -10.26 2.60 -11.48
C HIS A 361 -10.84 3.46 -12.61
N PRO A 362 -10.67 4.79 -12.58
CA PRO A 362 -11.30 5.72 -13.53
C PRO A 362 -10.97 5.51 -15.01
N ARG A 363 -9.89 4.79 -15.30
CA ARG A 363 -9.43 4.46 -16.67
C ARG A 363 -9.84 3.05 -17.10
N HIS A 364 -10.51 2.29 -16.24
CA HIS A 364 -10.93 0.92 -16.50
C HIS A 364 -12.28 0.90 -17.22
N SER A 365 -12.47 -0.03 -18.15
CA SER A 365 -13.74 -0.22 -18.87
C SER A 365 -14.83 -0.91 -18.06
N GLY A 366 -14.55 -1.24 -16.80
CA GLY A 366 -15.41 -2.07 -15.94
C GLY A 366 -15.30 -3.58 -16.19
N LYS A 367 -14.53 -4.02 -17.19
CA LYS A 367 -14.37 -5.44 -17.55
C LYS A 367 -12.94 -5.93 -17.33
N PRO A 368 -12.68 -6.75 -16.31
CA PRO A 368 -11.38 -7.38 -16.16
C PRO A 368 -11.06 -8.24 -17.37
N GLU A 369 -9.77 -8.43 -17.67
CA GLU A 369 -9.38 -9.37 -18.70
C GLU A 369 -9.86 -10.79 -18.33
N SER A 370 -10.68 -11.38 -19.20
CA SER A 370 -11.18 -12.75 -19.00
C SER A 370 -10.01 -13.72 -19.10
N ARG A 371 -9.75 -14.45 -18.02
CA ARG A 371 -8.69 -15.47 -17.93
C ARG A 371 -9.24 -16.88 -17.96
N LEU A 372 -10.52 -17.06 -17.65
CA LEU A 372 -11.22 -18.33 -17.63
C LEU A 372 -12.63 -18.11 -18.17
N ALA A 373 -12.95 -18.69 -19.32
CA ALA A 373 -14.20 -18.47 -20.05
C ALA A 373 -15.32 -19.40 -19.57
N ASN A 374 -15.00 -20.56 -18.99
CA ASN A 374 -15.96 -21.55 -18.51
C ASN A 374 -16.06 -21.61 -16.96
N GLU A 375 -15.90 -20.47 -16.27
CA GLU A 375 -15.96 -20.39 -14.80
C GLU A 375 -17.27 -20.96 -14.20
N GLU A 376 -18.42 -20.67 -14.83
CA GLU A 376 -19.73 -21.15 -14.37
C GLU A 376 -19.89 -22.68 -14.54
N GLU A 377 -19.33 -23.23 -15.62
CA GLU A 377 -19.30 -24.68 -15.84
C GLU A 377 -18.46 -25.37 -14.78
N LEU A 378 -17.26 -24.84 -14.52
CA LEU A 378 -16.37 -25.35 -13.49
C LEU A 378 -17.03 -25.30 -12.11
N TYR A 379 -17.67 -24.18 -11.75
CA TYR A 379 -18.36 -24.03 -10.47
C TYR A 379 -19.43 -25.12 -10.28
N LYS A 380 -20.27 -25.35 -11.28
CA LYS A 380 -21.30 -26.41 -11.26
C LYS A 380 -20.67 -27.80 -11.11
N ALA A 381 -19.61 -28.08 -11.88
CA ALA A 381 -18.90 -29.36 -11.79
C ALA A 381 -18.32 -29.60 -10.38
N MET A 382 -17.78 -28.57 -9.74
CA MET A 382 -17.28 -28.64 -8.36
C MET A 382 -18.42 -28.87 -7.35
N VAL A 383 -19.57 -28.22 -7.50
CA VAL A 383 -20.75 -28.43 -6.63
C VAL A 383 -21.27 -29.87 -6.74
N ASP A 384 -21.39 -30.39 -7.96
CA ASP A 384 -21.81 -31.76 -8.22
C ASP A 384 -20.80 -32.77 -7.64
N TRP A 385 -19.51 -32.50 -7.81
CA TRP A 385 -18.42 -33.29 -7.23
C TRP A 385 -18.51 -33.35 -5.70
N ALA A 386 -18.70 -32.22 -5.04
CA ALA A 386 -18.82 -32.16 -3.58
C ALA A 386 -20.06 -32.92 -3.10
N SER A 387 -21.18 -32.78 -3.80
CA SER A 387 -22.44 -33.47 -3.49
C SER A 387 -22.30 -35.00 -3.60
N LYS A 388 -21.63 -35.49 -4.65
CA LYS A 388 -21.34 -36.92 -4.84
C LYS A 388 -20.48 -37.48 -3.71
N ARG A 389 -19.42 -36.75 -3.33
CA ARG A 389 -18.51 -37.18 -2.24
C ARG A 389 -19.17 -37.17 -0.87
N ASN A 390 -20.02 -36.20 -0.59
CA ASN A 390 -20.82 -36.16 0.64
C ASN A 390 -21.81 -37.34 0.75
N SER A 391 -22.19 -37.95 -0.37
CA SER A 391 -23.14 -39.07 -0.41
C SER A 391 -22.48 -40.45 -0.21
N VAL A 392 -21.14 -40.52 -0.17
CA VAL A 392 -20.41 -41.79 0.02
C VAL A 392 -20.51 -42.22 1.49
N ALA A 393 -20.96 -43.46 1.72
CA ALA A 393 -21.03 -44.03 3.07
C ALA A 393 -19.64 -44.06 3.73
N GLY A 394 -19.53 -43.47 4.93
CA GLY A 394 -18.27 -43.34 5.66
C GLY A 394 -17.50 -42.04 5.41
N ALA A 395 -18.09 -41.06 4.71
CA ALA A 395 -17.51 -39.72 4.60
C ALA A 395 -17.34 -39.06 5.98
N ARG A 396 -16.08 -38.82 6.38
CA ARG A 396 -15.73 -38.27 7.70
C ARG A 396 -16.00 -36.76 7.84
N ARG A 397 -15.96 -36.03 6.73
CA ARG A 397 -16.05 -34.56 6.69
C ARG A 397 -16.98 -34.12 5.57
N LYS A 398 -17.82 -33.13 5.83
CA LYS A 398 -18.73 -32.52 4.85
C LYS A 398 -17.94 -31.57 3.95
N ILE A 399 -18.05 -31.72 2.64
CA ILE A 399 -17.43 -30.83 1.65
C ILE A 399 -18.44 -29.76 1.24
N THR A 400 -18.02 -28.51 1.22
CA THR A 400 -18.83 -27.39 0.71
C THR A 400 -18.04 -26.58 -0.30
N VAL A 401 -18.68 -26.17 -1.41
CA VAL A 401 -18.07 -25.28 -2.40
C VAL A 401 -18.61 -23.86 -2.18
N PHE A 402 -17.71 -22.91 -1.91
CA PHE A 402 -18.05 -21.51 -1.73
C PHE A 402 -17.78 -20.73 -3.03
N ASN A 403 -18.78 -19.96 -3.45
CA ASN A 403 -18.70 -19.13 -4.65
C ASN A 403 -18.07 -17.76 -4.32
N GLY A 404 -16.78 -17.59 -4.61
CA GLY A 404 -16.01 -16.39 -4.27
C GLY A 404 -16.17 -15.26 -5.29
N LEU A 405 -17.35 -14.63 -5.32
CA LEU A 405 -17.64 -13.46 -6.16
C LEU A 405 -17.14 -12.15 -5.49
N PHE A 406 -15.83 -12.03 -5.34
CA PHE A 406 -15.21 -10.99 -4.50
C PHE A 406 -15.51 -9.55 -4.94
N ALA A 407 -15.71 -9.30 -6.24
CA ALA A 407 -16.13 -8.00 -6.75
C ALA A 407 -17.41 -7.44 -6.11
N HIS A 408 -18.23 -8.31 -5.51
CA HIS A 408 -19.51 -7.97 -4.89
C HIS A 408 -19.56 -8.27 -3.39
N MET A 409 -18.40 -8.50 -2.77
CA MET A 409 -18.26 -8.78 -1.35
C MET A 409 -17.47 -7.66 -0.66
N ARG A 410 -17.77 -7.37 0.61
CA ARG A 410 -16.91 -6.48 1.41
C ARG A 410 -15.59 -7.16 1.70
N LEU A 411 -14.50 -6.40 1.84
CA LEU A 411 -13.17 -6.96 2.09
C LEU A 411 -13.12 -7.93 3.29
N ALA A 412 -13.82 -7.59 4.39
CA ALA A 412 -13.90 -8.46 5.56
C ALA A 412 -14.55 -9.83 5.25
N GLU A 413 -15.55 -9.87 4.35
CA GLU A 413 -16.21 -11.11 3.94
C GLU A 413 -15.32 -11.93 3.00
N GLN A 414 -14.59 -11.27 2.09
CA GLN A 414 -13.61 -11.91 1.21
C GLN A 414 -12.54 -12.62 2.04
N ILE A 415 -11.95 -11.92 3.03
CA ILE A 415 -10.94 -12.48 3.94
C ILE A 415 -11.52 -13.60 4.80
N LYS A 416 -12.76 -13.46 5.29
CA LYS A 416 -13.42 -14.52 6.06
C LYS A 416 -13.62 -15.80 5.22
N ALA A 417 -14.02 -15.67 3.96
CA ALA A 417 -14.16 -16.81 3.06
C ALA A 417 -12.82 -17.52 2.82
N VAL A 418 -11.74 -16.75 2.64
CA VAL A 418 -10.38 -17.27 2.46
C VAL A 418 -9.89 -17.99 3.71
N LYS A 419 -9.98 -17.35 4.88
CA LYS A 419 -9.58 -17.95 6.16
C LYS A 419 -10.31 -19.24 6.46
N SER A 420 -11.60 -19.30 6.14
CA SER A 420 -12.44 -20.46 6.43
C SER A 420 -12.18 -21.65 5.49
N SER A 421 -11.48 -21.43 4.37
CA SER A 421 -11.24 -22.43 3.35
C SER A 421 -10.11 -23.39 3.73
N SER A 422 -10.24 -24.65 3.29
CA SER A 422 -9.18 -25.66 3.34
C SER A 422 -8.52 -25.82 1.97
N ILE A 423 -9.27 -25.53 0.90
CA ILE A 423 -8.78 -25.52 -0.48
C ILE A 423 -9.24 -24.22 -1.13
N ILE A 424 -8.32 -23.52 -1.79
CA ILE A 424 -8.60 -22.32 -2.58
C ILE A 424 -8.26 -22.62 -4.03
N VAL A 425 -9.22 -22.40 -4.91
CA VAL A 425 -9.11 -22.61 -6.36
C VAL A 425 -9.32 -21.26 -7.03
N GLY A 426 -8.49 -20.92 -8.01
CA GLY A 426 -8.65 -19.68 -8.76
C GLY A 426 -7.74 -19.61 -9.97
N VAL A 427 -8.10 -18.77 -10.92
CA VAL A 427 -7.27 -18.48 -12.09
C VAL A 427 -6.20 -17.42 -11.76
N HIS A 428 -5.04 -17.49 -12.41
CA HIS A 428 -3.95 -16.52 -12.26
C HIS A 428 -4.48 -15.08 -12.35
N GLY A 429 -4.30 -14.30 -11.28
CA GLY A 429 -4.75 -12.92 -11.23
C GLY A 429 -4.87 -12.39 -9.80
N ALA A 430 -5.02 -11.06 -9.67
CA ALA A 430 -4.92 -10.35 -8.40
C ALA A 430 -5.84 -10.90 -7.29
N GLY A 431 -6.96 -11.54 -7.65
CA GLY A 431 -7.84 -12.23 -6.70
C GLY A 431 -7.15 -13.31 -5.88
N LEU A 432 -6.17 -14.04 -6.45
CA LEU A 432 -5.38 -15.04 -5.73
C LEU A 432 -4.44 -14.43 -4.69
N THR A 433 -4.16 -13.13 -4.71
CA THR A 433 -3.37 -12.47 -3.66
C THR A 433 -3.99 -12.67 -2.28
N HIS A 434 -5.30 -12.88 -2.19
CA HIS A 434 -6.00 -13.18 -0.94
C HIS A 434 -5.39 -14.33 -0.14
N ILE A 435 -4.64 -15.26 -0.76
CA ILE A 435 -3.99 -16.37 -0.06
C ILE A 435 -3.01 -15.90 1.03
N VAL A 436 -2.57 -14.62 1.05
CA VAL A 436 -1.84 -14.03 2.20
C VAL A 436 -2.65 -14.06 3.51
N PHE A 437 -3.97 -14.24 3.43
CA PHE A 437 -4.87 -14.37 4.57
C PHE A 437 -5.31 -15.82 4.82
N ALA A 438 -4.81 -16.80 4.07
CA ALA A 438 -5.16 -18.19 4.26
C ALA A 438 -4.57 -18.76 5.57
N ARG A 439 -5.19 -19.82 6.10
CA ARG A 439 -4.63 -20.54 7.25
C ARG A 439 -3.45 -21.41 6.82
N PRO A 440 -2.46 -21.64 7.70
CA PRO A 440 -1.39 -22.60 7.43
C PRO A 440 -1.93 -23.97 7.01
N GLY A 441 -1.28 -24.61 6.04
CA GLY A 441 -1.70 -25.90 5.50
C GLY A 441 -2.89 -25.86 4.54
N THR A 442 -3.44 -24.68 4.22
CA THR A 442 -4.43 -24.53 3.14
C THR A 442 -3.80 -24.95 1.81
N SER A 443 -4.53 -25.71 0.99
CA SER A 443 -4.10 -26.04 -0.35
C SER A 443 -4.57 -24.99 -1.36
N VAL A 444 -3.70 -24.59 -2.27
CA VAL A 444 -4.00 -23.64 -3.35
C VAL A 444 -3.91 -24.37 -4.69
N VAL A 445 -4.95 -24.27 -5.51
CA VAL A 445 -4.98 -24.80 -6.88
C VAL A 445 -5.11 -23.63 -7.83
N GLU A 446 -3.98 -23.23 -8.42
CA GLU A 446 -3.93 -22.15 -9.39
C GLU A 446 -4.11 -22.65 -10.82
N MET A 447 -5.05 -22.05 -11.55
CA MET A 447 -5.20 -22.27 -12.99
C MET A 447 -4.39 -21.23 -13.75
N LEU A 448 -3.36 -21.69 -14.47
CA LEU A 448 -2.42 -20.86 -15.21
C LEU A 448 -2.83 -20.79 -16.68
N SER A 449 -2.93 -19.58 -17.23
CA SER A 449 -3.04 -19.38 -18.67
C SER A 449 -1.63 -19.43 -19.29
N PRO A 450 -1.45 -20.04 -20.47
CA PRO A 450 -0.14 -20.16 -21.11
C PRO A 450 0.45 -18.79 -21.49
N LEU A 451 -0.39 -17.75 -21.55
CA LEU A 451 0.02 -16.37 -21.80
C LEU A 451 0.57 -15.67 -20.55
N PHE A 452 0.28 -16.18 -19.34
CA PHE A 452 0.59 -15.53 -18.07
C PHE A 452 1.10 -16.52 -17.02
N MET A 453 2.32 -17.01 -17.22
CA MET A 453 3.01 -17.93 -16.30
C MET A 453 3.96 -17.18 -15.37
N ARG A 454 3.43 -16.30 -14.51
CA ARG A 454 4.25 -15.60 -13.51
C ARG A 454 4.20 -16.30 -12.15
N PRO A 455 5.32 -16.51 -11.45
CA PRO A 455 5.36 -17.37 -10.27
C PRO A 455 4.86 -16.73 -8.96
N HIS A 456 4.16 -15.60 -9.03
CA HIS A 456 3.80 -14.79 -7.85
C HIS A 456 3.06 -15.60 -6.78
N TYR A 457 1.99 -16.30 -7.13
CA TYR A 457 1.16 -16.99 -6.14
C TYR A 457 1.76 -18.32 -5.69
N MET A 458 2.60 -18.96 -6.52
CA MET A 458 3.47 -20.05 -6.09
C MET A 458 4.40 -19.59 -4.96
N PHE A 459 5.08 -18.45 -5.15
CA PHE A 459 5.99 -17.90 -4.15
C PHE A 459 5.25 -17.42 -2.89
N ILE A 460 4.12 -16.71 -3.03
CA ILE A 460 3.30 -16.34 -1.87
C ILE A 460 2.86 -17.57 -1.10
N SER A 461 2.42 -18.63 -1.79
CA SER A 461 2.07 -19.90 -1.16
C SER A 461 3.25 -20.49 -0.40
N GLN A 462 4.45 -20.47 -1.00
CA GLN A 462 5.66 -20.95 -0.36
C GLN A 462 5.99 -20.15 0.91
N TRP A 463 5.97 -18.81 0.85
CA TRP A 463 6.25 -17.92 1.99
C TRP A 463 5.20 -17.97 3.09
N MET A 464 3.98 -18.37 2.75
CA MET A 464 2.88 -18.59 3.69
C MET A 464 2.84 -20.03 4.24
N GLY A 465 3.63 -20.96 3.70
CA GLY A 465 3.61 -22.37 4.10
C GLY A 465 2.35 -23.10 3.64
N LEU A 466 1.84 -22.78 2.44
CA LEU A 466 0.65 -23.38 1.83
C LEU A 466 1.03 -24.52 0.88
N ASP A 467 0.12 -25.47 0.67
CA ASP A 467 0.31 -26.59 -0.29
C ASP A 467 -0.13 -26.13 -1.69
N TYR A 468 0.82 -25.67 -2.49
CA TYR A 468 0.56 -25.11 -3.82
C TYR A 468 0.53 -26.16 -4.93
N HIS A 469 -0.47 -26.05 -5.79
CA HIS A 469 -0.66 -26.84 -7.01
C HIS A 469 -0.98 -25.90 -8.16
N SER A 470 -0.60 -26.30 -9.37
CA SER A 470 -0.96 -25.56 -10.58
C SER A 470 -1.52 -26.47 -11.65
N ILE A 471 -2.45 -25.92 -12.43
CA ILE A 471 -3.05 -26.55 -13.60
C ILE A 471 -2.80 -25.59 -14.76
N VAL A 472 -2.00 -26.02 -15.73
CA VAL A 472 -1.79 -25.24 -16.97
C VAL A 472 -2.96 -25.51 -17.89
N MET A 473 -3.66 -24.45 -18.28
CA MET A 473 -4.77 -24.50 -19.24
C MET A 473 -4.21 -24.50 -20.67
N ASP A 474 -4.92 -25.13 -21.60
CA ASP A 474 -4.54 -25.11 -23.02
C ASP A 474 -4.87 -23.75 -23.66
N ASP A 475 -5.96 -23.12 -23.23
CA ASP A 475 -6.42 -21.81 -23.68
C ASP A 475 -7.08 -21.02 -22.53
N ALA A 476 -8.14 -20.26 -22.82
CA ALA A 476 -8.95 -19.58 -21.81
C ALA A 476 -10.00 -20.50 -21.16
N THR A 477 -9.96 -21.80 -21.40
CA THR A 477 -10.86 -22.80 -20.80
C THR A 477 -10.08 -23.85 -20.03
N VAL A 478 -10.69 -24.38 -18.97
CA VAL A 478 -10.10 -25.45 -18.17
C VAL A 478 -10.87 -26.76 -18.38
N ASP A 479 -10.15 -27.90 -18.43
CA ASP A 479 -10.79 -29.22 -18.31
C ASP A 479 -11.28 -29.42 -16.88
N CYS A 480 -12.60 -29.31 -16.69
CA CYS A 480 -13.27 -29.54 -15.41
C CYS A 480 -12.85 -30.88 -14.78
N ASN A 481 -12.71 -31.96 -15.57
CA ASN A 481 -12.30 -33.26 -15.04
C ASN A 481 -10.86 -33.26 -14.51
N GLN A 482 -9.96 -32.51 -15.15
CA GLN A 482 -8.60 -32.34 -14.67
C GLN A 482 -8.56 -31.60 -13.32
N VAL A 483 -9.41 -30.58 -13.15
CA VAL A 483 -9.56 -29.87 -11.87
C VAL A 483 -10.11 -30.81 -10.81
N LEU A 484 -11.19 -31.54 -11.08
CA LEU A 484 -11.79 -32.48 -10.13
C LEU A 484 -10.82 -33.60 -9.73
N ARG A 485 -10.03 -34.14 -10.66
CA ARG A 485 -8.96 -35.11 -10.34
C ARG A 485 -7.87 -34.52 -9.45
N HIS A 486 -7.55 -33.24 -9.59
CA HIS A 486 -6.62 -32.57 -8.69
C HIS A 486 -7.23 -32.37 -7.30
N LEU A 487 -8.49 -31.92 -7.23
CA LEU A 487 -9.20 -31.82 -5.96
C LEU A 487 -9.24 -33.17 -5.25
N ASP A 488 -9.42 -34.27 -5.97
CA ASP A 488 -9.36 -35.62 -5.41
C ASP A 488 -8.01 -35.93 -4.74
N LYS A 489 -6.90 -35.57 -5.39
CA LYS A 489 -5.55 -35.76 -4.86
C LYS A 489 -5.28 -34.89 -3.64
N VAL A 490 -5.68 -33.62 -3.68
CA VAL A 490 -5.51 -32.67 -2.58
C VAL A 490 -6.31 -33.13 -1.36
N MET A 491 -7.56 -33.53 -1.57
CA MET A 491 -8.47 -34.00 -0.52
C MET A 491 -7.94 -35.23 0.21
N ALA A 492 -7.25 -36.14 -0.48
CA ALA A 492 -6.66 -37.34 0.13
C ALA A 492 -5.62 -37.02 1.22
N LYS A 493 -5.05 -35.81 1.24
CA LYS A 493 -4.15 -35.34 2.31
C LYS A 493 -4.89 -34.74 3.52
N LEU A 494 -6.17 -34.38 3.35
CA LEU A 494 -6.99 -33.67 4.35
C LEU A 494 -7.98 -34.59 5.10
N THR A 495 -8.14 -35.83 4.64
CA THR A 495 -9.04 -36.87 5.17
C THR A 495 -8.27 -38.02 5.79
#